data_AF-A0A938QU45-F1
#
_entry.id   AF-A0A938QU45-F1
#
_cell.length_a   1.000
_cell.length_b   1.000
_cell.length_c   1.000
_cell.angle_alpha   90.00
_cell.angle_beta   90.00
_cell.angle_gamma   90.00
#
_symmetry.space_group_name_H-M   'P 1'
#
loop_
_entity.id
_entity.type
_entity.pdbx_description
1 polymer ?
#
loop_
_entity_poly.entity_id
_entity_poly.type
_entity_poly.pdbx_seq_one_letter_code
_entity_poly.pdbx_strand_id
1 'polypeptide(L)'
;MAAGTSPRPFFLIFDEMNLARVEHYFSDLLSAMESGEPIYLHDDDDLAADDESPIARRIAVAPNVFVTGTVNVDETTYMFSPKVLDRAFVLECNHVDLSALGGGPVSTTASSPLALTRMGSELRARSGHAGDEWQRFSALLDGTLASRLRSIHAVLASEHRHFGYRVAREIARFVDLAAEQTDGSPEALRAAFDVAVLSKVLPKLNGGQAELEPVVQRLFRLACGDDVVAGADGVDEPVELAAFAPSPAASRTGLVRATGASLERPRTALKLWRMLRRLRTHGFAGFIE
;
A
#
# COMPACT_ATOMS: atom_id res chain seq x y z
N MET A 1 -25.13 10.40 -19.83
CA MET A 1 -24.04 11.00 -19.02
C MET A 1 -23.78 12.40 -19.54
N ALA A 2 -24.12 13.44 -18.78
CA ALA A 2 -23.80 14.83 -19.14
C ALA A 2 -22.28 15.05 -19.03
N ALA A 3 -21.66 15.50 -20.11
CA ALA A 3 -20.24 15.83 -20.16
C ALA A 3 -19.96 17.00 -19.20
N GLY A 4 -19.04 16.81 -18.24
CA GLY A 4 -18.45 17.93 -17.49
C GLY A 4 -18.38 17.78 -15.96
N THR A 5 -19.03 16.79 -15.35
CA THR A 5 -18.95 16.60 -13.89
C THR A 5 -18.31 15.25 -13.58
N SER A 6 -17.10 15.26 -13.00
CA SER A 6 -16.52 14.04 -12.43
C SER A 6 -17.50 13.43 -11.43
N PRO A 7 -17.84 12.15 -11.56
CA PRO A 7 -18.84 11.52 -10.71
C PRO A 7 -18.41 11.49 -9.25
N ARG A 8 -19.38 11.58 -8.34
CA ARG A 8 -19.16 11.45 -6.89
C ARG A 8 -18.67 10.03 -6.58
N PRO A 9 -17.67 9.85 -5.69
CA PRO A 9 -17.20 8.54 -5.29
C PRO A 9 -18.25 7.82 -4.46
N PHE A 10 -18.42 6.53 -4.70
CA PHE A 10 -19.19 5.61 -3.88
C PHE A 10 -18.21 4.67 -3.18
N PHE A 11 -18.35 4.52 -1.87
CA PHE A 11 -17.52 3.62 -1.08
C PHE A 11 -18.32 2.40 -0.67
N LEU A 12 -17.80 1.22 -0.98
CA LEU A 12 -18.31 -0.05 -0.49
C LEU A 12 -17.35 -0.57 0.57
N ILE A 13 -17.85 -0.77 1.79
CA ILE A 13 -17.06 -1.19 2.94
C ILE A 13 -17.47 -2.61 3.30
N PHE A 14 -16.53 -3.54 3.22
CA PHE A 14 -16.69 -4.91 3.70
C PHE A 14 -16.07 -5.04 5.08
N ASP A 15 -16.89 -5.39 6.06
CA ASP A 15 -16.36 -5.76 7.37
C ASP A 15 -15.95 -7.23 7.37
N GLU A 16 -14.83 -7.56 8.01
CA GLU A 16 -14.30 -8.92 8.18
C GLU A 16 -14.24 -9.73 6.88
N MET A 17 -13.69 -9.13 5.83
CA MET A 17 -13.71 -9.72 4.48
C MET A 17 -13.02 -11.08 4.42
N ASN A 18 -12.06 -11.35 5.31
CA ASN A 18 -11.27 -12.57 5.33
C ASN A 18 -11.90 -13.75 6.11
N LEU A 19 -13.17 -13.64 6.55
CA LEU A 19 -13.94 -14.78 7.06
C LEU A 19 -14.10 -15.89 6.02
N ALA A 20 -14.21 -15.51 4.74
CA ALA A 20 -14.16 -16.41 3.60
C ALA A 20 -12.94 -16.11 2.73
N ARG A 21 -12.58 -17.06 1.86
CA ARG A 21 -11.53 -16.83 0.86
C ARG A 21 -11.99 -15.74 -0.11
N VAL A 22 -11.50 -14.52 0.09
CA VAL A 22 -11.86 -13.34 -0.73
C VAL A 22 -11.67 -13.59 -2.21
N GLU A 23 -10.64 -14.31 -2.60
CA GLU A 23 -10.39 -14.65 -4.00
C GLU A 23 -11.51 -15.45 -4.68
N HIS A 24 -12.42 -16.08 -3.94
CA HIS A 24 -13.52 -16.88 -4.52
C HIS A 24 -14.77 -16.03 -4.79
N TYR A 25 -15.19 -15.21 -3.83
CA TYR A 25 -16.42 -14.42 -4.00
C TYR A 25 -16.14 -13.06 -4.66
N PHE A 26 -14.89 -12.60 -4.64
CA PHE A 26 -14.52 -11.26 -5.09
C PHE A 26 -13.78 -11.28 -6.44
N SER A 27 -13.52 -12.46 -7.03
CA SER A 27 -12.78 -12.60 -8.29
C SER A 27 -13.39 -11.82 -9.43
N ASP A 28 -14.71 -11.90 -9.58
CA ASP A 28 -15.41 -11.32 -10.73
C ASP A 28 -15.41 -9.79 -10.63
N LEU A 29 -15.56 -9.25 -9.41
CA LEU A 29 -15.43 -7.82 -9.18
C LEU A 29 -14.00 -7.34 -9.42
N LEU A 30 -12.98 -8.06 -8.94
CA LEU A 30 -11.57 -7.72 -9.19
C LEU A 30 -11.24 -7.77 -10.69
N SER A 31 -11.79 -8.73 -11.42
CA SER A 31 -11.64 -8.85 -12.87
C SER A 31 -12.30 -7.68 -13.59
N ALA A 32 -13.55 -7.38 -13.26
CA ALA A 32 -14.31 -6.28 -13.86
C ALA A 32 -13.68 -4.90 -13.59
N MET A 33 -13.16 -4.67 -12.37
CA MET A 33 -12.43 -3.44 -12.03
C MET A 33 -11.12 -3.29 -12.82
N GLU A 34 -10.55 -4.39 -13.30
CA GLU A 34 -9.30 -4.42 -14.03
C GLU A 34 -9.51 -4.31 -15.55
N SER A 35 -10.44 -5.07 -16.12
CA SER A 35 -10.72 -5.09 -17.56
C SER A 35 -11.67 -3.98 -18.00
N GLY A 36 -12.49 -3.45 -17.08
CA GLY A 36 -13.62 -2.59 -17.40
C GLY A 36 -14.81 -3.33 -18.00
N GLU A 37 -14.76 -4.67 -18.06
CA GLU A 37 -15.86 -5.50 -18.54
C GLU A 37 -16.92 -5.67 -17.45
N PRO A 38 -18.20 -5.80 -17.83
CA PRO A 38 -19.26 -6.03 -16.86
C PRO A 38 -19.17 -7.42 -16.23
N ILE A 39 -19.53 -7.51 -14.95
CA ILE A 39 -19.69 -8.77 -14.23
C ILE A 39 -20.88 -9.51 -14.81
N TYR A 40 -20.69 -10.79 -15.08
CA TYR A 40 -21.74 -11.67 -15.56
C TYR A 40 -22.52 -12.28 -14.39
N LEU A 41 -23.86 -12.20 -14.42
CA LEU A 41 -24.73 -12.64 -13.34
C LEU A 41 -25.51 -13.91 -13.70
N HIS A 42 -26.22 -13.95 -14.83
CA HIS A 42 -27.04 -15.10 -15.26
C HIS A 42 -27.38 -15.09 -16.76
N ASP A 43 -27.89 -16.22 -17.25
CA ASP A 43 -28.33 -16.43 -18.64
C ASP A 43 -29.82 -16.23 -18.88
N ASP A 44 -30.61 -16.23 -17.81
CA ASP A 44 -32.08 -16.20 -17.89
C ASP A 44 -32.59 -14.78 -18.24
N ASP A 45 -33.31 -14.65 -19.35
CA ASP A 45 -33.85 -13.36 -19.82
C ASP A 45 -35.13 -12.93 -19.06
N ASP A 46 -35.79 -13.88 -18.38
CA ASP A 46 -37.05 -13.66 -17.67
C ASP A 46 -36.87 -13.59 -16.14
N LEU A 47 -35.62 -13.59 -15.65
CA LEU A 47 -35.33 -13.53 -14.22
C LEU A 47 -35.72 -12.17 -13.64
N ALA A 48 -36.65 -12.19 -12.68
CA ALA A 48 -37.12 -11.01 -11.97
C ALA A 48 -36.92 -11.17 -10.45
N ALA A 49 -36.77 -10.04 -9.76
CA ALA A 49 -36.77 -9.98 -8.32
C ALA A 49 -38.20 -10.13 -7.76
N ASP A 50 -38.34 -10.20 -6.43
CA ASP A 50 -39.63 -10.37 -5.75
C ASP A 50 -40.65 -9.24 -6.04
N ASP A 51 -40.17 -8.07 -6.48
CA ASP A 51 -40.96 -6.92 -6.90
C ASP A 51 -41.26 -6.89 -8.41
N GLU A 52 -41.06 -8.01 -9.10
CA GLU A 52 -41.18 -8.17 -10.56
C GLU A 52 -40.22 -7.30 -11.38
N SER A 53 -39.23 -6.66 -10.74
CA SER A 53 -38.21 -5.90 -11.46
C SER A 53 -37.22 -6.84 -12.18
N PRO A 54 -36.85 -6.57 -13.45
CA PRO A 54 -35.95 -7.43 -14.19
C PRO A 54 -34.54 -7.39 -13.58
N ILE A 55 -33.97 -8.57 -13.35
CA ILE A 55 -32.58 -8.69 -12.90
C ILE A 55 -31.67 -8.61 -14.11
N ALA A 56 -30.68 -7.72 -14.07
CA ALA A 56 -29.76 -7.56 -15.18
C ALA A 56 -28.83 -8.76 -15.29
N ARG A 57 -28.69 -9.33 -16.50
CA ARG A 57 -27.73 -10.41 -16.80
C ARG A 57 -26.28 -10.01 -16.56
N ARG A 58 -25.99 -8.72 -16.62
CA ARG A 58 -24.65 -8.14 -16.55
C ARG A 58 -24.68 -6.82 -15.79
N ILE A 59 -23.69 -6.59 -14.94
CA ILE A 59 -23.54 -5.33 -14.20
C ILE A 59 -22.16 -4.72 -14.42
N ALA A 60 -22.13 -3.47 -14.90
CA ALA A 60 -20.88 -2.73 -15.08
C ALA A 60 -20.45 -2.09 -13.76
N VAL A 61 -19.17 -2.22 -13.42
CA VAL A 61 -18.59 -1.55 -12.25
C VAL A 61 -18.25 -0.11 -12.66
N ALA A 62 -18.92 0.86 -12.04
CA ALA A 62 -18.67 2.25 -12.35
C ALA A 62 -17.28 2.70 -11.83
N PRO A 63 -16.53 3.55 -12.57
CA PRO A 63 -15.15 3.92 -12.23
C PRO A 63 -15.01 4.80 -10.98
N ASN A 64 -16.14 5.23 -10.41
CA ASN A 64 -16.25 5.97 -9.17
C ASN A 64 -16.61 5.10 -7.96
N VAL A 65 -16.64 3.78 -8.11
CA VAL A 65 -16.83 2.83 -7.01
C VAL A 65 -15.47 2.46 -6.42
N PHE A 66 -15.30 2.68 -5.12
CA PHE A 66 -14.13 2.34 -4.34
C PHE A 66 -14.50 1.27 -3.33
N VAL A 67 -13.73 0.18 -3.27
CA VAL A 67 -13.94 -0.86 -2.27
C VAL A 67 -12.88 -0.77 -1.19
N THR A 68 -13.32 -0.84 0.07
CA THR A 68 -12.46 -1.01 1.24
C THR A 68 -12.93 -2.23 2.00
N GLY A 69 -12.02 -2.99 2.59
CA GLY A 69 -12.37 -4.08 3.47
C GLY A 69 -11.50 -4.11 4.71
N THR A 70 -12.07 -4.55 5.83
CA THR A 70 -11.35 -4.79 7.09
C THR A 70 -11.01 -6.27 7.20
N VAL A 71 -9.95 -6.56 7.93
CA VAL A 71 -9.33 -7.89 8.00
C VAL A 71 -8.97 -8.12 9.44
N ASN A 72 -9.48 -9.21 10.01
CA ASN A 72 -9.06 -9.64 11.35
C ASN A 72 -7.83 -10.52 11.19
N VAL A 73 -6.73 -10.19 11.89
CA VAL A 73 -5.44 -10.91 11.78
C VAL A 73 -5.40 -12.15 12.70
N ASP A 74 -6.54 -12.56 13.26
CA ASP A 74 -6.64 -13.69 14.17
C ASP A 74 -6.39 -15.04 13.48
N GLU A 75 -5.89 -16.01 14.25
CA GLU A 75 -5.44 -17.36 13.81
C GLU A 75 -6.49 -18.16 13.02
N THR A 76 -7.76 -17.78 13.10
CA THR A 76 -8.90 -18.46 12.48
C THR A 76 -9.26 -17.96 11.07
N THR A 77 -8.49 -17.02 10.49
CA THR A 77 -8.83 -16.39 9.21
C THR A 77 -7.91 -16.79 8.06
N TYR A 78 -8.41 -16.73 6.82
CA TYR A 78 -7.60 -17.06 5.65
C TYR A 78 -6.68 -15.89 5.29
N MET A 79 -5.37 -16.16 5.15
CA MET A 79 -4.44 -15.19 4.58
C MET A 79 -4.81 -14.85 3.13
N PHE A 80 -4.62 -13.59 2.74
CA PHE A 80 -4.83 -13.18 1.35
C PHE A 80 -3.83 -13.83 0.41
N SER A 81 -4.32 -14.28 -0.74
CA SER A 81 -3.44 -14.71 -1.81
C SER A 81 -2.70 -13.53 -2.42
N PRO A 82 -1.49 -13.74 -2.98
CA PRO A 82 -0.75 -12.71 -3.70
C PRO A 82 -1.57 -12.03 -4.80
N LYS A 83 -2.55 -12.72 -5.40
CA LYS A 83 -3.44 -12.19 -6.43
C LYS A 83 -4.36 -11.08 -5.90
N VAL A 84 -4.83 -11.19 -4.65
CA VAL A 84 -5.64 -10.15 -4.00
C VAL A 84 -4.74 -9.00 -3.55
N LEU A 85 -3.61 -9.31 -2.92
CA LEU A 85 -2.62 -8.30 -2.49
C LEU A 85 -2.06 -7.48 -3.66
N ASP A 86 -1.95 -8.06 -4.86
CA ASP A 86 -1.54 -7.33 -6.06
C ASP A 86 -2.53 -6.24 -6.48
N ARG A 87 -3.81 -6.38 -6.11
CA ARG A 87 -4.91 -5.48 -6.51
C ARG A 87 -5.38 -4.54 -5.40
N ALA A 88 -4.81 -4.64 -4.20
CA ALA A 88 -5.18 -3.81 -3.05
C ALA A 88 -3.98 -3.02 -2.50
N PHE A 89 -4.27 -1.91 -1.84
CA PHE A 89 -3.33 -1.28 -0.92
C PHE A 89 -3.67 -1.77 0.50
N VAL A 90 -2.69 -2.31 1.22
CA VAL A 90 -2.89 -2.83 2.57
C VAL A 90 -2.50 -1.77 3.58
N LEU A 91 -3.41 -1.46 4.49
CA LEU A 91 -3.18 -0.51 5.58
C LEU A 91 -3.24 -1.26 6.92
N GLU A 92 -2.15 -1.20 7.68
CA GLU A 92 -2.11 -1.76 9.04
C GLU A 92 -2.51 -0.71 10.07
N CYS A 93 -3.49 -1.04 10.90
CA CYS A 93 -4.03 -0.15 11.94
C CYS A 93 -3.63 -0.61 13.35
N ASN A 94 -2.33 -0.85 13.58
CA ASN A 94 -1.84 -1.48 14.81
C ASN A 94 -1.42 -0.46 15.90
N HIS A 95 -1.42 0.84 15.59
CA HIS A 95 -0.99 1.87 16.53
C HIS A 95 -2.17 2.37 17.37
N VAL A 96 -2.19 1.99 18.65
CA VAL A 96 -3.17 2.48 19.61
C VAL A 96 -2.50 3.52 20.50
N ASP A 97 -2.99 4.77 20.43
CA ASP A 97 -2.59 5.83 21.35
C ASP A 97 -3.59 5.93 22.51
N LEU A 98 -3.26 5.27 23.63
CA LEU A 98 -4.09 5.32 24.83
C LEU A 98 -4.05 6.68 25.55
N SER A 99 -3.10 7.56 25.21
CA SER A 99 -3.06 8.91 25.81
C SER A 99 -4.21 9.79 25.35
N ALA A 100 -4.83 9.45 24.21
CA ALA A 100 -6.04 10.08 23.69
C ALA A 100 -7.35 9.53 24.32
N LEU A 101 -7.26 8.48 25.15
CA LEU A 101 -8.42 7.87 25.81
C LEU A 101 -8.97 8.82 26.88
N GLY A 102 -10.14 9.42 26.64
CA GLY A 102 -10.75 10.41 27.54
C GLY A 102 -11.14 11.73 26.88
N GLY A 103 -11.03 11.84 25.55
CA GLY A 103 -11.53 13.01 24.81
C GLY A 103 -10.64 14.25 24.93
N GLY A 104 -9.41 14.10 25.43
CA GLY A 104 -8.38 15.11 25.22
C GLY A 104 -8.24 15.37 23.72
N PRO A 105 -8.00 16.62 23.28
CA PRO A 105 -7.81 16.90 21.86
C PRO A 105 -6.71 15.98 21.36
N VAL A 106 -7.04 15.10 20.39
CA VAL A 106 -6.02 14.40 19.61
C VAL A 106 -5.18 15.53 19.03
N SER A 107 -3.98 15.70 19.57
CA SER A 107 -3.13 16.82 19.19
C SER A 107 -2.63 16.54 17.78
N THR A 108 -3.43 16.91 16.77
CA THR A 108 -3.10 16.96 15.35
C THR A 108 -2.10 18.08 15.05
N THR A 109 -1.23 18.39 16.02
CA THR A 109 -0.31 19.52 16.02
C THR A 109 0.97 19.25 15.25
N ALA A 110 1.19 18.04 14.74
CA ALA A 110 2.23 17.84 13.73
C ALA A 110 1.62 17.98 12.34
N SER A 111 2.12 18.98 11.60
CA SER A 111 2.00 19.04 10.16
C SER A 111 2.48 17.71 9.57
N SER A 112 1.52 16.85 9.20
CA SER A 112 1.83 15.66 8.43
C SER A 112 2.29 16.11 7.05
N PRO A 113 3.39 15.57 6.50
CA PRO A 113 3.77 15.85 5.11
C PRO A 113 2.68 15.36 4.13
N LEU A 114 1.76 14.51 4.57
CA LEU A 114 0.60 14.05 3.79
C LEU A 114 -0.69 14.81 4.12
N ALA A 115 -0.59 16.02 4.67
CA ALA A 115 -1.74 16.89 4.83
C ALA A 115 -2.33 17.24 3.46
N LEU A 116 -3.62 16.97 3.27
CA LEU A 116 -4.33 17.12 2.00
C LEU A 116 -4.76 18.58 1.79
N THR A 117 -3.79 19.49 1.78
CA THR A 117 -4.00 20.95 1.74
C THR A 117 -4.65 21.45 0.46
N ARG A 118 -4.60 20.66 -0.63
CA ARG A 118 -5.21 20.97 -1.92
C ARG A 118 -6.44 20.12 -2.23
N MET A 119 -6.87 19.27 -1.31
CA MET A 119 -8.11 18.52 -1.49
C MET A 119 -9.30 19.48 -1.41
N GLY A 120 -10.06 19.57 -2.51
CA GLY A 120 -11.29 20.37 -2.53
C GLY A 120 -12.34 19.83 -1.55
N SER A 121 -13.39 20.62 -1.31
CA SER A 121 -14.50 20.23 -0.43
C SER A 121 -15.30 19.02 -0.94
N GLU A 122 -15.16 18.67 -2.22
CA GLU A 122 -15.77 17.49 -2.83
C GLU A 122 -14.69 16.53 -3.30
N LEU A 123 -14.76 15.28 -2.83
CA LEU A 123 -13.96 14.21 -3.39
C LEU A 123 -14.51 13.86 -4.78
N ARG A 124 -13.64 13.86 -5.80
CA ARG A 124 -14.01 13.56 -7.19
C ARG A 124 -13.17 12.41 -7.71
N ALA A 125 -13.82 11.42 -8.32
CA ALA A 125 -13.09 10.33 -8.96
C ALA A 125 -12.32 10.87 -10.17
N ARG A 126 -11.00 10.59 -10.24
CA ARG A 126 -10.17 11.02 -11.36
C ARG A 126 -10.56 10.23 -12.60
N SER A 127 -11.25 10.89 -13.53
CA SER A 127 -11.64 10.34 -14.82
C SER A 127 -10.55 10.62 -15.86
N GLY A 128 -9.65 9.67 -16.14
CA GLY A 128 -8.67 9.86 -17.21
C GLY A 128 -7.41 8.98 -17.18
N HIS A 129 -7.25 8.26 -18.29
CA HIS A 129 -6.09 7.66 -18.96
C HIS A 129 -4.85 7.31 -18.13
N ALA A 130 -4.68 6.00 -17.99
CA ALA A 130 -3.59 5.32 -17.35
C ALA A 130 -2.26 5.34 -18.16
N GLY A 131 -1.99 6.41 -18.93
CA GLY A 131 -0.88 6.48 -19.88
C GLY A 131 0.36 7.19 -19.33
N ASP A 132 0.16 8.36 -18.72
CA ASP A 132 1.28 9.27 -18.41
C ASP A 132 1.69 9.26 -16.93
N GLU A 133 1.06 8.45 -16.07
CA GLU A 133 1.36 8.48 -14.62
C GLU A 133 2.81 8.06 -14.35
N TRP A 134 3.30 7.05 -15.08
CA TRP A 134 4.69 6.63 -14.94
C TRP A 134 5.67 7.71 -15.39
N GLN A 135 5.35 8.42 -16.47
CA GLN A 135 6.19 9.50 -16.99
C GLN A 135 6.25 10.67 -16.00
N ARG A 136 5.11 11.09 -15.46
CA ARG A 136 5.02 12.13 -14.41
C ARG A 136 5.78 11.70 -13.16
N PHE A 137 5.53 10.50 -12.66
CA PHE A 137 6.24 9.94 -11.51
C PHE A 137 7.76 9.87 -11.73
N SER A 138 8.19 9.46 -12.92
CA SER A 138 9.62 9.37 -13.26
C SER A 138 10.32 10.72 -13.35
N ALA A 139 9.59 11.82 -13.52
CA ALA A 139 10.12 13.17 -13.48
C ALA A 139 10.17 13.76 -12.05
N LEU A 140 9.44 13.18 -11.09
CA LEU A 140 9.41 13.69 -9.71
C LEU A 140 10.78 13.54 -9.03
N LEU A 141 11.20 14.60 -8.32
CA LEU A 141 12.47 14.67 -7.61
C LEU A 141 13.66 14.27 -8.49
N ASP A 142 13.69 14.78 -9.72
CA ASP A 142 14.73 14.52 -10.71
C ASP A 142 14.95 13.02 -10.99
N GLY A 143 13.88 12.22 -10.90
CA GLY A 143 13.91 10.77 -11.12
C GLY A 143 14.42 9.94 -9.94
N THR A 144 14.68 10.57 -8.78
CA THR A 144 15.11 9.88 -7.56
C THR A 144 14.12 8.79 -7.15
N LEU A 145 12.81 9.08 -7.16
CA LEU A 145 11.79 8.10 -6.73
C LEU A 145 11.71 6.89 -7.66
N ALA A 146 11.81 7.10 -8.97
CA ALA A 146 11.83 6.01 -9.94
C ALA A 146 13.12 5.17 -9.82
N SER A 147 14.27 5.80 -9.58
CA SER A 147 15.52 5.10 -9.29
C SER A 147 15.39 4.21 -8.05
N ARG A 148 14.86 4.76 -6.94
CA ARG A 148 14.61 4.01 -5.70
C ARG A 148 13.65 2.83 -5.91
N LEU A 149 12.57 3.01 -6.67
CA LEU A 149 11.63 1.94 -6.98
C LEU A 149 12.30 0.80 -7.79
N ARG A 150 13.19 1.14 -8.73
CA ARG A 150 13.98 0.14 -9.46
C ARG A 150 14.96 -0.61 -8.56
N SER A 151 15.60 0.07 -7.60
CA SER A 151 16.47 -0.59 -6.61
C SER A 151 15.68 -1.58 -5.73
N ILE A 152 14.48 -1.20 -5.27
CA ILE A 152 13.58 -2.10 -4.52
C ILE A 152 13.21 -3.30 -5.38
N HIS A 153 12.82 -3.07 -6.64
CA HIS A 153 12.50 -4.15 -7.57
C HIS A 153 13.69 -5.10 -7.79
N ALA A 154 14.91 -4.57 -7.96
CA ALA A 154 16.12 -5.38 -8.16
C ALA A 154 16.43 -6.27 -6.94
N VAL A 155 16.30 -5.73 -5.72
CA VAL A 155 16.48 -6.50 -4.47
C VAL A 155 15.46 -7.63 -4.36
N LEU A 156 14.21 -7.39 -4.75
CA LEU A 156 13.15 -8.41 -4.73
C LEU A 156 13.33 -9.44 -5.84
N ALA A 157 13.85 -9.02 -7.00
CA ALA A 157 14.07 -9.90 -8.14
C ALA A 157 15.11 -10.99 -7.87
N SER A 158 16.11 -10.74 -7.01
CA SER A 158 17.14 -11.73 -6.68
C SER A 158 16.56 -13.02 -6.09
N GLU A 159 15.45 -12.94 -5.35
CA GLU A 159 14.75 -14.08 -4.75
C GLU A 159 13.42 -14.40 -5.44
N HIS A 160 13.22 -13.98 -6.69
CA HIS A 160 11.97 -14.20 -7.43
C HIS A 160 10.70 -13.61 -6.76
N ARG A 161 10.86 -12.58 -5.92
CA ARG A 161 9.79 -11.87 -5.20
C ARG A 161 9.44 -10.51 -5.83
N HIS A 162 9.85 -10.29 -7.08
CA HIS A 162 9.63 -9.05 -7.82
C HIS A 162 8.14 -8.79 -8.08
N PHE A 163 7.80 -7.54 -8.37
CA PHE A 163 6.45 -7.12 -8.75
C PHE A 163 6.39 -6.71 -10.22
N GLY A 164 5.24 -6.92 -10.84
CA GLY A 164 5.02 -6.53 -12.25
C GLY A 164 4.70 -5.05 -12.44
N TYR A 165 4.49 -4.66 -13.70
CA TYR A 165 4.20 -3.28 -14.10
C TYR A 165 2.96 -2.68 -13.43
N ARG A 166 1.97 -3.50 -13.05
CA ARG A 166 0.78 -3.03 -12.31
C ARG A 166 1.17 -2.32 -11.03
N VAL A 167 1.93 -2.99 -10.17
CA VAL A 167 2.36 -2.44 -8.88
C VAL A 167 3.14 -1.15 -9.08
N ALA A 168 4.04 -1.11 -10.06
CA ALA A 168 4.80 0.09 -10.38
C ALA A 168 3.88 1.26 -10.80
N ARG A 169 2.88 1.01 -11.65
CA ARG A 169 1.90 2.02 -12.09
C ARG A 169 1.00 2.49 -10.95
N GLU A 170 0.59 1.60 -10.06
CA GLU A 170 -0.24 1.96 -8.91
C GLU A 170 0.54 2.79 -7.88
N ILE A 171 1.81 2.47 -7.62
CA ILE A 171 2.70 3.31 -6.80
C ILE A 171 2.89 4.68 -7.46
N ALA A 172 3.16 4.71 -8.77
CA ALA A 172 3.30 5.96 -9.50
C ALA A 172 2.03 6.82 -9.41
N ARG A 173 0.85 6.21 -9.60
CA ARG A 173 -0.45 6.88 -9.46
C ARG A 173 -0.68 7.37 -8.03
N PHE A 174 -0.34 6.60 -7.01
CA PHE A 174 -0.49 7.01 -5.61
C PHE A 174 0.33 8.28 -5.32
N VAL A 175 1.59 8.31 -5.74
CA VAL A 175 2.49 9.45 -5.51
C VAL A 175 2.07 10.66 -6.35
N ASP A 176 1.63 10.45 -7.58
CA ASP A 176 1.09 11.49 -8.46
C ASP A 176 -0.18 12.13 -7.85
N LEU A 177 -1.10 11.33 -7.30
CA LEU A 177 -2.27 11.83 -6.58
C LEU A 177 -1.86 12.60 -5.30
N ALA A 178 -0.85 12.12 -4.57
CA ALA A 178 -0.33 12.85 -3.42
C ALA A 178 0.27 14.19 -3.83
N ALA A 179 1.00 14.28 -4.95
CA ALA A 179 1.53 15.53 -5.49
C ALA A 179 0.42 16.55 -5.79
N GLU A 180 -0.70 16.07 -6.35
CA GLU A 180 -1.89 16.88 -6.67
C GLU A 180 -2.63 17.36 -5.41
N GLN A 181 -2.75 16.50 -4.38
CA GLN A 181 -3.63 16.74 -3.22
C GLN A 181 -2.93 17.32 -1.98
N THR A 182 -1.62 17.17 -1.87
CA THR A 182 -0.79 17.78 -0.80
C THR A 182 -0.18 19.10 -1.26
N ASP A 183 0.75 19.67 -0.49
CA ASP A 183 1.55 20.82 -0.90
C ASP A 183 2.57 20.50 -2.03
N GLY A 184 2.71 19.23 -2.41
CA GLY A 184 3.66 18.79 -3.44
C GLY A 184 5.13 18.99 -3.05
N SER A 185 5.41 19.23 -1.77
CA SER A 185 6.76 19.36 -1.26
C SER A 185 7.57 18.07 -1.45
N PRO A 186 8.90 18.13 -1.57
CA PRO A 186 9.73 16.93 -1.60
C PRO A 186 9.50 16.00 -0.41
N GLU A 187 9.18 16.56 0.76
CA GLU A 187 8.83 15.83 1.98
C GLU A 187 7.51 15.06 1.81
N ALA A 188 6.47 15.69 1.25
CA ALA A 188 5.19 15.06 0.94
C ALA A 188 5.35 13.91 -0.07
N LEU A 189 6.11 14.13 -1.14
CA LEU A 189 6.35 13.11 -2.17
C LEU A 189 7.13 11.91 -1.63
N ARG A 190 8.18 12.16 -0.81
CA ARG A 190 8.93 11.08 -0.13
C ARG A 190 8.05 10.33 0.85
N ALA A 191 7.21 11.02 1.62
CA ALA A 191 6.28 10.38 2.55
C ALA A 191 5.21 9.55 1.82
N ALA A 192 4.71 10.02 0.67
CA ALA A 192 3.74 9.30 -0.14
C ALA A 192 4.36 8.04 -0.74
N PHE A 193 5.59 8.14 -1.25
CA PHE A 193 6.35 7.00 -1.74
C PHE A 193 6.63 5.96 -0.64
N ASP A 194 7.01 6.41 0.56
CA ASP A 194 7.20 5.55 1.73
C ASP A 194 5.93 4.76 2.07
N VAL A 195 4.77 5.44 2.13
CA VAL A 195 3.48 4.79 2.36
C VAL A 195 3.11 3.84 1.23
N ALA A 196 3.31 4.22 -0.04
CA ALA A 196 2.99 3.38 -1.19
C ALA A 196 3.83 2.09 -1.21
N VAL A 197 5.13 2.18 -0.92
CA VAL A 197 5.99 0.99 -0.81
C VAL A 197 5.55 0.11 0.36
N LEU A 198 5.32 0.70 1.54
CA LEU A 198 4.86 -0.01 2.73
C LEU A 198 3.55 -0.78 2.48
N SER A 199 2.60 -0.16 1.80
CA SER A 199 1.24 -0.70 1.63
C SER A 199 1.05 -1.57 0.38
N LYS A 200 1.98 -1.50 -0.59
CA LYS A 200 1.85 -2.21 -1.88
C LYS A 200 2.91 -3.28 -2.11
N VAL A 201 4.13 -3.07 -1.61
CA VAL A 201 5.27 -3.97 -1.84
C VAL A 201 5.43 -4.95 -0.68
N LEU A 202 5.51 -4.42 0.54
CA LEU A 202 5.81 -5.21 1.73
C LEU A 202 4.75 -6.27 2.10
N PRO A 203 3.43 -6.11 1.84
CA PRO A 203 2.43 -7.12 2.20
C PRO A 203 2.66 -8.51 1.62
N LYS A 204 3.42 -8.60 0.53
CA LYS A 204 3.75 -9.85 -0.15
C LYS A 204 4.93 -10.59 0.49
N LEU A 205 5.61 -9.97 1.44
CA LEU A 205 6.78 -10.53 2.10
C LEU A 205 6.34 -11.40 3.29
N ASN A 206 6.57 -12.69 3.14
CA ASN A 206 6.45 -13.70 4.20
C ASN A 206 7.39 -14.87 3.90
N GLY A 207 7.84 -15.55 4.94
CA GLY A 207 8.72 -16.70 4.81
C GLY A 207 9.62 -16.94 6.02
N GLY A 208 10.40 -18.02 5.92
CA GLY A 208 11.40 -18.38 6.91
C GLY A 208 12.65 -17.52 6.83
N GLN A 209 13.44 -17.54 7.90
CA GLN A 209 14.65 -16.73 8.07
C GLN A 209 15.65 -16.89 6.92
N ALA A 210 15.93 -18.12 6.50
CA ALA A 210 16.95 -18.40 5.48
C ALA A 210 16.68 -17.69 4.14
N GLU A 211 15.42 -17.61 3.73
CA GLU A 211 15.03 -16.98 2.46
C GLU A 211 14.75 -15.48 2.61
N LEU A 212 14.16 -15.07 3.73
CA LEU A 212 13.60 -13.73 3.87
C LEU A 212 14.58 -12.73 4.48
N GLU A 213 15.47 -13.16 5.39
CA GLU A 213 16.38 -12.25 6.09
C GLU A 213 17.30 -11.46 5.13
N PRO A 214 17.96 -12.07 4.12
CA PRO A 214 18.82 -11.34 3.19
C PRO A 214 18.07 -10.24 2.42
N VAL A 215 16.84 -10.53 1.98
CA VAL A 215 15.99 -9.58 1.25
C VAL A 215 15.57 -8.42 2.14
N VAL A 216 15.03 -8.74 3.33
CA VAL A 216 14.56 -7.71 4.26
C VAL A 216 15.72 -6.84 4.73
N GLN A 217 16.92 -7.41 4.90
CA GLN A 217 18.12 -6.66 5.27
C GLN A 217 18.51 -5.64 4.17
N ARG A 218 18.54 -6.06 2.90
CA ARG A 218 18.82 -5.15 1.78
C ARG A 218 17.75 -4.07 1.63
N LEU A 219 16.48 -4.45 1.73
CA LEU A 219 15.37 -3.49 1.71
C LEU A 219 15.44 -2.51 2.89
N PHE A 220 15.88 -2.95 4.06
CA PHE A 220 16.01 -2.11 5.24
C PHE A 220 17.10 -1.04 5.05
N ARG A 221 18.25 -1.42 4.49
CA ARG A 221 19.31 -0.45 4.16
C ARG A 221 18.86 0.56 3.11
N LEU A 222 18.19 0.09 2.05
CA LEU A 222 17.52 0.97 1.10
C LEU A 222 16.55 1.90 1.83
N ALA A 223 15.71 1.41 2.75
CA ALA A 223 14.78 2.25 3.51
C ALA A 223 15.48 3.33 4.37
N CYS A 224 16.69 3.03 4.88
CA CYS A 224 17.51 3.97 5.64
C CYS A 224 18.16 5.07 4.77
N GLY A 225 18.25 4.84 3.45
CA GLY A 225 18.83 5.77 2.48
C GLY A 225 20.20 5.35 1.95
N ASP A 226 20.66 4.15 2.30
CA ASP A 226 21.94 3.62 1.84
C ASP A 226 21.82 3.17 0.37
N ASP A 227 22.83 3.46 -0.45
CA ASP A 227 22.89 2.98 -1.82
C ASP A 227 23.35 1.52 -1.84
N VAL A 228 22.39 0.60 -1.86
CA VAL A 228 22.69 -0.83 -2.00
C VAL A 228 22.98 -1.11 -3.48
N VAL A 229 24.23 -1.45 -3.81
CA VAL A 229 24.61 -1.91 -5.15
C VAL A 229 24.05 -3.33 -5.33
N ALA A 230 23.03 -3.47 -6.19
CA ALA A 230 22.49 -4.78 -6.53
C ALA A 230 23.55 -5.60 -7.28
N GLY A 231 23.89 -6.79 -6.77
CA GLY A 231 24.78 -7.74 -7.45
C GLY A 231 26.18 -7.88 -6.87
N ALA A 232 26.49 -7.27 -5.73
CA ALA A 232 27.68 -7.68 -4.99
C ALA A 232 27.36 -8.99 -4.23
N ASP A 233 27.98 -10.10 -4.64
CA ASP A 233 28.09 -11.35 -3.87
C ASP A 233 28.85 -11.16 -2.54
N GLY A 234 29.02 -9.92 -2.08
CA GLY A 234 29.54 -9.59 -0.77
C GLY A 234 28.52 -9.96 0.28
N VAL A 235 28.96 -10.67 1.31
CA VAL A 235 28.19 -10.87 2.53
C VAL A 235 27.82 -9.49 3.05
N ASP A 236 26.56 -9.12 2.86
CA ASP A 236 25.99 -7.88 3.34
C ASP A 236 26.23 -7.79 4.86
N GLU A 237 27.06 -6.85 5.32
CA GLU A 237 27.38 -6.70 6.75
C GLU A 237 26.11 -6.69 7.61
N PRO A 238 25.98 -7.54 8.63
CA PRO A 238 24.76 -7.64 9.42
C PRO A 238 24.32 -6.27 9.92
N VAL A 239 23.06 -5.90 9.65
CA VAL A 239 22.51 -4.65 10.17
C VAL A 239 22.45 -4.71 11.70
N GLU A 240 23.11 -3.75 12.35
CA GLU A 240 23.02 -3.51 13.78
C GLU A 240 21.68 -2.86 14.16
N LEU A 241 20.68 -3.70 14.44
CA LEU A 241 19.32 -3.24 14.76
C LEU A 241 19.25 -2.34 16.00
N ALA A 242 20.23 -2.43 16.92
CA ALA A 242 20.33 -1.60 18.12
C ALA A 242 20.68 -0.14 17.82
N ALA A 243 21.22 0.16 16.63
CA ALA A 243 21.48 1.54 16.19
C ALA A 243 20.21 2.31 15.78
N PHE A 244 19.03 1.67 15.87
CA PHE A 244 17.75 2.23 15.46
C PHE A 244 16.70 2.03 16.56
N ALA A 245 15.77 2.98 16.64
CA ALA A 245 14.65 2.91 17.56
C ALA A 245 13.37 3.46 16.91
N PRO A 246 12.18 2.94 17.29
CA PRO A 246 10.91 3.59 16.94
C PRO A 246 10.92 5.05 17.42
N SER A 247 10.36 5.95 16.62
CA SER A 247 10.27 7.35 17.01
C SER A 247 9.46 7.49 18.30
N PRO A 248 9.96 8.24 19.31
CA PRO A 248 9.24 8.44 20.56
C PRO A 248 8.07 9.43 20.43
N ALA A 249 7.99 10.16 19.31
CA ALA A 249 6.92 11.12 19.08
C ALA A 249 5.69 10.42 18.51
N ALA A 250 4.56 10.51 19.22
CA ALA A 250 3.25 10.03 18.75
C ALA A 250 2.86 10.60 17.37
N SER A 251 3.42 11.76 17.02
CA SER A 251 3.16 12.46 15.76
C SER A 251 4.04 12.05 14.58
N ARG A 252 5.10 11.25 14.81
CA ARG A 252 6.01 10.75 13.75
C ARG A 252 6.01 9.23 13.77
N THR A 253 5.04 8.62 13.11
CA THR A 253 5.04 7.18 12.85
C THR A 253 6.27 6.80 12.03
N GLY A 254 7.22 6.06 12.60
CA GLY A 254 8.38 5.55 11.86
C GLY A 254 9.60 5.24 12.72
N LEU A 255 10.69 4.83 12.06
CA LEU A 255 11.97 4.51 12.67
C LEU A 255 12.93 5.69 12.54
N VAL A 256 13.77 5.88 13.55
CA VAL A 256 14.86 6.86 13.56
C VAL A 256 16.17 6.17 13.92
N ARG A 257 17.30 6.78 13.56
CA ARG A 257 18.59 6.36 14.12
C ARG A 257 18.62 6.67 15.62
N ALA A 258 19.37 5.92 16.41
CA ALA A 258 19.54 6.16 17.85
C ALA A 258 20.11 7.57 18.15
N THR A 259 20.79 8.17 17.18
CA THR A 259 21.26 9.57 17.21
C THR A 259 20.14 10.62 17.04
N GLY A 260 18.91 10.19 16.75
CA GLY A 260 17.76 11.06 16.47
C GLY A 260 17.60 11.47 15.00
N ALA A 261 18.51 11.05 14.11
CA ALA A 261 18.44 11.37 12.69
C ALA A 261 17.24 10.70 12.00
N SER A 262 16.54 11.46 11.15
CA SER A 262 15.45 10.95 10.31
C SER A 262 15.98 10.06 9.20
N LEU A 263 15.22 9.04 8.83
CA LEU A 263 15.50 8.15 7.71
C LEU A 263 14.82 8.65 6.42
N GLU A 264 15.28 8.16 5.26
CA GLU A 264 14.67 8.49 3.96
C GLU A 264 13.23 7.94 3.87
N ARG A 265 12.98 6.74 4.40
CA ARG A 265 11.67 6.05 4.41
C ARG A 265 11.36 5.49 5.80
N PRO A 266 10.99 6.33 6.78
CA PRO A 266 10.91 5.94 8.17
C PRO A 266 9.82 4.91 8.47
N ARG A 267 8.70 4.88 7.73
CA ARG A 267 7.61 3.90 7.98
C ARG A 267 7.96 2.52 7.43
N THR A 268 8.44 2.46 6.18
CA THR A 268 8.97 1.23 5.57
C THR A 268 10.11 0.66 6.40
N ALA A 269 11.06 1.52 6.84
CA ALA A 269 12.17 1.09 7.70
C ALA A 269 11.67 0.51 9.03
N LEU A 270 10.67 1.11 9.68
CA LEU A 270 10.11 0.58 10.93
C LEU A 270 9.53 -0.81 10.75
N LYS A 271 8.77 -1.04 9.67
CA LYS A 271 8.19 -2.36 9.40
C LYS A 271 9.28 -3.41 9.15
N LEU A 272 10.24 -3.10 8.27
CA LEU A 272 11.36 -4.00 7.96
C LEU A 272 12.23 -4.29 9.20
N TRP A 273 12.46 -3.29 10.06
CA TRP A 273 13.17 -3.48 11.33
C TRP A 273 12.44 -4.45 12.25
N ARG A 274 11.11 -4.34 12.38
CA ARG A 274 10.29 -5.31 13.14
C ARG A 274 10.38 -6.71 12.54
N MET A 275 10.29 -6.83 11.21
CA MET A 275 10.42 -8.11 10.51
C MET A 275 11.80 -8.74 10.74
N LEU A 276 12.90 -7.98 10.64
CA LEU A 276 14.26 -8.50 10.92
C LEU A 276 14.41 -8.99 12.35
N ARG A 277 13.88 -8.24 13.33
CA ARG A 277 13.88 -8.69 14.73
C ARG A 277 13.15 -10.02 14.86
N ARG A 278 11.97 -10.15 14.26
CA ARG A 278 11.14 -11.35 14.33
C ARG A 278 11.80 -12.54 13.63
N LEU A 279 12.40 -12.35 12.47
CA LEU A 279 13.15 -13.40 11.77
C LEU A 279 14.29 -13.93 12.64
N ARG A 280 15.03 -13.05 13.30
CA ARG A 280 16.14 -13.43 14.19
C ARG A 280 15.70 -14.10 15.49
N THR A 281 14.51 -13.79 16.01
CA THR A 281 14.01 -14.36 17.27
C THR A 281 13.12 -15.59 17.10
N HIS A 282 12.31 -15.65 16.03
CA HIS A 282 11.29 -16.68 15.82
C HIS A 282 11.51 -17.50 14.54
N GLY A 283 12.49 -17.16 13.69
CA GLY A 283 12.79 -17.89 12.46
C GLY A 283 11.79 -17.69 11.32
N PHE A 284 10.74 -16.89 11.52
CA PHE A 284 9.70 -16.60 10.53
C PHE A 284 9.17 -15.17 10.73
N ALA A 285 8.82 -14.50 9.63
CA ALA A 285 8.09 -13.23 9.67
C ALA A 285 7.21 -13.06 8.43
N GLY A 286 6.07 -12.42 8.64
CA GLY A 286 5.16 -11.93 7.62
C GLY A 286 4.90 -10.43 7.77
N PHE A 287 4.30 -9.83 6.74
CA PHE A 287 3.83 -8.46 6.85
C PHE A 287 2.55 -8.35 7.68
N ILE A 288 1.51 -9.12 7.37
CA ILE A 288 0.22 -9.04 8.09
C ILE A 288 0.38 -9.87 9.37
N GLU A 289 0.63 -9.20 10.49
CA GLU A 289 0.86 -9.81 11.80
C GLU A 289 0.44 -8.88 12.95
#